data_AF-A0A1G7P9M5-F1
#
_entry.id   AF-A0A1G7P9M5-F1
#
_cell.length_a   1.000
_cell.length_b   1.000
_cell.length_c   1.000
_cell.angle_alpha   90.00
_cell.angle_beta   90.00
_cell.angle_gamma   90.00
#
_symmetry.space_group_name_H-M   'P 1'
#
loop_
_entity.id
_entity.type
_entity.pdbx_description
1 polymer ?
#
loop_
_entity_poly.entity_id
_entity_poly.type
_entity_poly.pdbx_seq_one_letter_code
_entity_poly.pdbx_strand_id
1 'polypeptide(L)'
;MAQMTLHSDPNRLAPVSSGLRIGFWLCIVVAIAAVLRRLLALGQSPSAAEPPDLRTLDAFFRSHASLTYAHICTALLFVCILPLVYWNRTRLWKPVRVAFYSLGLIVGITAFGMSRNPVGGVVEGAAVVVFNLLFLFSLVQSFRAWRTGDAIADRRWTLRATAIVLGIATTRPVMGVFFATARLTGWTPHQFFGPAFWIGFSINTVVMENALRRHTRSIE
;
A
#
# COMPACT_ATOMS: atom_id res chain seq x y z
N MET A 1 -17.29 -14.41 48.74
CA MET A 1 -17.44 -14.23 47.28
C MET A 1 -16.39 -13.23 46.81
N ALA A 2 -15.22 -13.72 46.38
CA ALA A 2 -14.14 -12.88 45.89
C ALA A 2 -14.41 -12.53 44.41
N GLN A 3 -14.62 -11.26 44.12
CA GLN A 3 -14.67 -10.74 42.75
C GLN A 3 -13.27 -10.91 42.15
N MET A 4 -13.15 -11.85 41.23
CA MET A 4 -12.01 -12.02 40.35
C MET A 4 -11.99 -10.81 39.39
N THR A 5 -11.22 -9.79 39.74
CA THR A 5 -10.91 -8.67 38.86
C THR A 5 -10.18 -9.21 37.64
N LEU A 6 -10.88 -9.32 36.52
CA LEU A 6 -10.29 -9.51 35.20
C LEU A 6 -9.32 -8.35 34.97
N HIS A 7 -8.04 -8.62 35.18
CA HIS A 7 -6.94 -7.75 34.80
C HIS A 7 -6.96 -7.64 33.27
N SER A 8 -7.70 -6.67 32.75
CA SER A 8 -7.69 -6.30 31.34
C SER A 8 -6.30 -5.77 31.02
N ASP A 9 -5.46 -6.63 30.47
CA ASP A 9 -4.13 -6.29 29.98
C ASP A 9 -4.25 -5.03 29.08
N PRO A 10 -3.73 -3.86 29.50
CA PRO A 10 -3.87 -2.62 28.76
C PRO A 10 -3.19 -2.68 27.38
N ASN A 11 -2.37 -3.71 27.13
CA ASN A 11 -1.74 -3.98 25.84
C ASN A 11 -2.55 -4.93 24.93
N ARG A 12 -3.67 -5.52 25.40
CA ARG A 12 -4.57 -6.35 24.58
C ARG A 12 -5.55 -5.46 23.82
N LEU A 13 -5.09 -4.94 22.70
CA LEU A 13 -5.96 -4.38 21.67
C LEU A 13 -6.96 -5.44 21.17
N ALA A 14 -8.23 -5.06 21.08
CA ALA A 14 -9.33 -5.87 20.57
C ALA A 14 -9.02 -6.53 19.21
N PRO A 15 -9.60 -7.72 18.93
CA PRO A 15 -9.37 -8.42 17.67
C PRO A 15 -9.78 -7.54 16.48
N VAL A 16 -8.88 -7.45 15.50
CA VAL A 16 -9.13 -6.76 14.22
C VAL A 16 -10.35 -7.38 13.55
N SER A 17 -11.27 -6.55 13.07
CA SER A 17 -12.50 -6.99 12.38
C SER A 17 -12.20 -7.92 11.21
N SER A 18 -13.07 -8.91 10.98
CA SER A 18 -12.92 -9.87 9.89
C SER A 18 -12.83 -9.19 8.53
N GLY A 19 -13.59 -8.09 8.32
CA GLY A 19 -13.55 -7.30 7.10
C GLY A 19 -12.16 -6.69 6.81
N LEU A 20 -11.48 -6.14 7.82
CA LEU A 20 -10.14 -5.57 7.62
C LEU A 20 -9.10 -6.65 7.32
N ARG A 21 -9.24 -7.86 7.88
CA ARG A 21 -8.37 -9.00 7.57
C ARG A 21 -8.58 -9.47 6.13
N ILE A 22 -9.83 -9.58 5.69
CA ILE A 22 -10.16 -9.95 4.31
C ILE A 22 -9.60 -8.90 3.34
N GLY A 23 -9.84 -7.61 3.62
CA GLY A 23 -9.31 -6.51 2.81
C GLY A 23 -7.79 -6.50 2.74
N PHE A 24 -7.10 -6.75 3.86
CA PHE A 24 -5.65 -6.90 3.90
C PHE A 24 -5.16 -8.00 2.96
N TRP A 25 -5.69 -9.23 3.09
CA TRP A 25 -5.27 -10.35 2.24
C TRP A 25 -5.61 -10.13 0.76
N LEU A 26 -6.78 -9.55 0.48
CA LEU A 26 -7.14 -9.17 -0.88
C LEU A 26 -6.13 -8.19 -1.48
N CYS A 27 -5.70 -7.17 -0.73
CA CYS A 27 -4.68 -6.23 -1.19
C CYS A 27 -3.32 -6.91 -1.42
N ILE A 28 -2.92 -7.86 -0.56
CA ILE A 28 -1.69 -8.65 -0.79
C ILE A 28 -1.77 -9.41 -2.12
N VAL A 29 -2.87 -10.14 -2.35
CA VAL A 29 -3.05 -10.93 -3.58
C VAL A 29 -3.06 -10.04 -4.82
N VAL A 30 -3.81 -8.94 -4.79
CA VAL A 30 -3.88 -7.99 -5.90
C VAL A 30 -2.53 -7.34 -6.18
N ALA A 31 -1.77 -6.97 -5.13
CA ALA A 31 -0.43 -6.41 -5.29
C ALA A 31 0.51 -7.41 -5.96
N ILE A 32 0.56 -8.67 -5.50
CA ILE A 32 1.39 -9.72 -6.10
C ILE A 32 1.00 -9.94 -7.56
N ALA A 33 -0.30 -10.10 -7.84
CA ALA A 33 -0.79 -10.30 -9.21
C ALA A 33 -0.43 -9.13 -10.14
N ALA A 34 -0.52 -7.89 -9.65
CA ALA A 34 -0.14 -6.70 -10.42
C ALA A 34 1.36 -6.65 -10.72
N VAL A 35 2.21 -7.04 -9.76
CA VAL A 35 3.66 -7.14 -9.97
C VAL A 35 3.98 -8.22 -11.00
N LEU A 36 3.42 -9.41 -10.86
CA LEU A 36 3.64 -10.52 -11.80
C LEU A 36 3.22 -10.13 -13.22
N ARG A 37 2.05 -9.51 -13.39
CA ARG A 37 1.61 -8.98 -14.68
C ARG A 37 2.62 -7.99 -15.27
N ARG A 38 3.16 -7.08 -14.45
CA ARG A 38 4.14 -6.08 -14.91
C ARG A 38 5.47 -6.74 -15.32
N LEU A 39 5.94 -7.72 -14.57
CA LEU A 39 7.17 -8.47 -14.91
C LEU A 39 7.00 -9.23 -16.24
N LEU A 40 5.85 -9.86 -16.46
CA LEU A 40 5.53 -10.54 -17.72
C LEU A 40 5.47 -9.55 -18.90
N ALA A 41 4.79 -8.42 -18.74
CA ALA A 41 4.65 -7.40 -19.78
C ALA A 41 5.99 -6.74 -20.18
N LEU A 42 6.94 -6.63 -19.24
CA LEU A 42 8.27 -6.09 -19.53
C LEU A 42 9.20 -7.13 -20.18
N GLY A 43 8.96 -8.44 -19.97
CA GLY A 43 9.73 -9.53 -20.55
C GLY A 43 9.22 -10.03 -21.91
N GLN A 44 7.99 -9.67 -22.29
CA GLN A 44 7.38 -10.06 -23.56
C GLN A 44 7.58 -8.98 -24.64
N SER A 45 7.88 -9.40 -25.87
CA SER A 45 7.82 -8.51 -27.03
C SER A 45 6.37 -8.03 -27.23
N PRO A 46 6.14 -6.74 -27.56
CA PRO A 46 4.79 -6.21 -27.72
C PRO A 46 4.02 -7.02 -28.77
N SER A 47 2.91 -7.63 -28.35
CA SER A 47 2.05 -8.38 -29.27
C SER A 47 1.15 -7.42 -30.04
N ALA A 48 1.02 -7.64 -31.36
CA ALA A 48 0.11 -6.86 -32.20
C ALA A 48 -1.37 -6.98 -31.75
N ALA A 49 -1.71 -8.01 -30.96
CA ALA A 49 -3.05 -8.25 -30.43
C ALA A 49 -3.39 -7.42 -29.16
N GLU A 50 -2.44 -6.68 -28.59
CA GLU A 50 -2.72 -5.88 -27.39
C GLU A 50 -3.48 -4.57 -27.70
N PRO A 51 -4.43 -4.16 -26.83
CA PRO A 51 -5.07 -2.86 -26.92
C PRO A 51 -4.03 -1.73 -27.04
N PRO A 52 -4.22 -0.76 -27.95
CA PRO A 52 -3.24 0.29 -28.23
C PRO A 52 -2.86 1.10 -26.98
N ASP A 53 -3.82 1.33 -26.08
CA ASP A 53 -3.61 2.01 -24.80
C ASP A 53 -2.64 1.27 -23.87
N LEU A 54 -2.72 -0.06 -23.81
CA LEU A 54 -1.83 -0.88 -22.99
C LEU A 54 -0.42 -0.92 -23.57
N ARG A 55 -0.29 -0.97 -24.91
CA ARG A 55 1.00 -0.92 -25.60
C ARG A 55 1.75 0.39 -25.33
N THR A 56 1.05 1.53 -25.36
CA THR A 56 1.64 2.85 -25.05
C THR A 56 2.12 2.93 -23.61
N LEU A 57 1.32 2.43 -22.66
CA LEU A 57 1.69 2.32 -21.25
C LEU A 57 2.96 1.48 -21.08
N ASP A 58 3.03 0.30 -21.68
CA ASP A 58 4.16 -0.61 -21.51
C ASP A 58 5.44 -0.10 -22.20
N ALA A 59 5.32 0.62 -23.32
CA ALA A 59 6.44 1.34 -23.93
C ALA A 59 7.00 2.43 -23.00
N PHE A 60 6.14 3.19 -22.33
CA PHE A 60 6.56 4.21 -21.36
C PHE A 60 7.35 3.59 -20.21
N PHE A 61 6.85 2.51 -19.59
CA PHE A 61 7.58 1.85 -18.50
C PHE A 61 8.90 1.21 -18.96
N ARG A 62 8.99 0.72 -20.21
CA ARG A 62 10.26 0.22 -20.78
C ARG A 62 11.32 1.30 -20.91
N SER A 63 10.95 2.53 -21.26
CA SER A 63 11.91 3.65 -21.34
C SER A 63 12.54 4.02 -19.99
N HIS A 64 11.89 3.66 -18.87
CA HIS A 64 12.35 3.89 -17.50
C HIS A 64 12.49 2.58 -16.71
N ALA A 65 12.90 1.51 -17.41
CA ALA A 65 12.84 0.14 -16.90
C ALA A 65 13.60 -0.06 -15.57
N SER A 66 14.83 0.47 -15.43
CA SER A 66 15.67 0.22 -14.26
C SER A 66 15.05 0.73 -12.95
N LEU A 67 14.55 1.97 -12.94
CA LEU A 67 13.88 2.55 -11.79
C LEU A 67 12.56 1.84 -11.48
N THR A 68 11.80 1.51 -12.53
CA THR A 68 10.53 0.78 -12.40
C THR A 68 10.75 -0.60 -11.81
N TYR A 69 11.73 -1.36 -12.29
CA TYR A 69 12.10 -2.67 -11.75
C TYR A 69 12.58 -2.56 -10.30
N ALA A 70 13.48 -1.63 -9.99
CA ALA A 70 13.99 -1.45 -8.64
C ALA A 70 12.86 -1.14 -7.64
N HIS A 71 11.96 -0.22 -8.00
CA HIS A 71 10.81 0.12 -7.17
C HIS A 71 9.87 -1.08 -6.99
N ILE A 72 9.46 -1.72 -8.09
CA ILE A 72 8.44 -2.78 -8.06
C ILE A 72 8.96 -4.04 -7.34
N CYS A 73 10.21 -4.43 -7.55
CA CYS A 73 10.81 -5.55 -6.84
C CYS A 73 10.92 -5.25 -5.34
N THR A 74 11.36 -4.05 -4.95
CA THR A 74 11.41 -3.65 -3.54
C THR A 74 10.01 -3.59 -2.92
N ALA A 75 9.03 -3.05 -3.65
CA ALA A 75 7.64 -2.99 -3.20
C ALA A 75 7.03 -4.38 -3.02
N LEU A 76 7.34 -5.34 -3.91
CA LEU A 76 6.92 -6.72 -3.75
C LEU A 76 7.49 -7.34 -2.47
N LEU A 77 8.80 -7.18 -2.24
CA LEU A 77 9.45 -7.67 -1.01
C LEU A 77 8.82 -7.04 0.23
N PHE A 78 8.54 -5.73 0.18
CA PHE A 78 7.88 -5.02 1.27
C PHE A 78 6.47 -5.56 1.53
N VAL A 79 5.66 -5.77 0.49
CA VAL A 79 4.31 -6.34 0.65
C VAL A 79 4.37 -7.76 1.23
N CYS A 80 5.31 -8.59 0.78
CA CYS A 80 5.50 -9.95 1.28
C CYS A 80 5.95 -9.99 2.76
N ILE A 81 6.57 -8.93 3.29
CA ILE A 81 6.95 -8.87 4.70
C ILE A 81 5.77 -8.49 5.62
N LEU A 82 4.72 -7.84 5.09
CA LEU A 82 3.60 -7.36 5.90
C LEU A 82 2.93 -8.49 6.70
N PRO A 83 2.61 -9.68 6.14
CA PRO A 83 2.08 -10.78 6.93
C PRO A 83 2.98 -11.16 8.11
N LEU A 84 4.30 -11.15 7.92
CA LEU A 84 5.28 -11.48 8.96
C LEU A 84 5.34 -10.42 10.06
N VAL A 85 5.10 -9.15 9.73
CA VAL A 85 5.00 -8.05 10.71
C VAL A 85 3.81 -8.25 11.65
N TYR A 86 2.70 -8.81 11.17
CA TYR A 86 1.49 -9.02 11.97
C TYR A 86 1.37 -10.42 12.59
N TRP A 87 2.15 -11.39 12.12
CA TRP A 87 2.08 -12.76 12.58
C TRP A 87 2.66 -12.93 13.99
N ASN A 88 1.91 -13.54 14.92
CA ASN A 88 2.31 -13.63 16.34
C ASN A 88 3.70 -14.22 16.58
N ARG A 89 4.13 -15.18 15.75
CA ARG A 89 5.44 -15.84 15.88
C ARG A 89 6.61 -14.91 15.51
N THR A 90 6.41 -13.97 14.59
CA THR A 90 7.48 -13.17 13.97
C THR A 90 7.35 -11.67 14.23
N ARG A 91 6.21 -11.19 14.76
CA ARG A 91 5.94 -9.76 14.99
C ARG A 91 6.96 -9.05 15.89
N LEU A 92 7.57 -9.79 16.81
CA LEU A 92 8.59 -9.27 17.74
C LEU A 92 10.02 -9.47 17.22
N TRP A 93 10.20 -10.11 16.06
CA TRP A 93 11.53 -10.41 15.54
C TRP A 93 12.17 -9.14 14.99
N LYS A 94 13.29 -8.75 15.60
CA LYS A 94 14.12 -7.63 15.15
C LYS A 94 14.43 -7.64 13.65
N PRO A 95 14.81 -8.75 12.99
CA PRO A 95 15.09 -8.73 11.55
C PRO A 95 13.86 -8.37 10.70
N VAL A 96 12.66 -8.85 11.06
CA VAL A 96 11.42 -8.51 10.34
C VAL A 96 11.12 -7.01 10.45
N ARG A 97 11.32 -6.44 11.64
CA ARG A 97 11.15 -5.01 11.90
C ARG A 97 12.14 -4.16 11.12
N VAL A 98 13.42 -4.54 11.15
CA VAL A 98 14.48 -3.86 10.37
C VAL A 98 14.16 -3.91 8.88
N ALA A 99 13.81 -5.08 8.35
CA ALA A 99 13.47 -5.23 6.95
C ALA A 99 12.22 -4.42 6.55
N PHE A 100 11.19 -4.36 7.41
CA PHE A 100 10.03 -3.49 7.20
C PHE A 100 10.44 -2.02 7.04
N TYR A 101 11.27 -1.48 7.94
CA TYR A 101 11.69 -0.07 7.85
C TYR A 101 12.62 0.19 6.66
N SER A 102 13.60 -0.68 6.42
CA SER A 102 14.54 -0.52 5.31
C SER A 102 13.85 -0.60 3.96
N LEU A 103 13.02 -1.63 3.74
CA LEU A 103 12.27 -1.79 2.50
C LEU A 103 11.25 -0.68 2.33
N GLY A 104 10.53 -0.31 3.39
CA GLY A 104 9.58 0.80 3.36
C GLY A 104 10.23 2.12 2.98
N LEU A 105 11.40 2.43 3.52
CA LEU A 105 12.15 3.64 3.18
C LEU A 105 12.58 3.64 1.70
N ILE A 106 13.11 2.52 1.21
CA ILE A 106 13.51 2.39 -0.21
C ILE A 106 12.30 2.55 -1.12
N VAL A 107 11.15 1.93 -0.78
CA VAL A 107 9.89 2.09 -1.53
C VAL A 107 9.47 3.56 -1.58
N GLY A 108 9.50 4.26 -0.43
CA GLY A 108 9.10 5.67 -0.38
C GLY A 108 10.04 6.60 -1.15
N ILE A 109 11.36 6.37 -1.10
CA ILE A 109 12.32 7.17 -1.87
C ILE A 109 12.15 6.92 -3.37
N THR A 110 12.05 5.66 -3.79
CA THR A 110 11.92 5.30 -5.20
C THR A 110 10.58 5.74 -5.79
N ALA A 111 9.51 5.84 -4.99
CA ALA A 111 8.22 6.40 -5.41
C ALA A 111 8.33 7.87 -5.85
N PHE A 112 9.14 8.70 -5.17
CA PHE A 112 9.39 10.07 -5.63
C PHE A 112 10.11 10.10 -6.98
N GLY A 113 11.03 9.15 -7.21
CA GLY A 113 11.68 8.98 -8.51
C GLY A 113 10.66 8.72 -9.62
N MET A 114 9.72 7.80 -9.40
CA MET A 114 8.66 7.49 -10.36
C MET A 114 7.68 8.66 -10.57
N SER A 115 7.53 9.55 -9.59
CA SER A 115 6.62 10.71 -9.66
C SER A 115 7.11 11.86 -10.55
N ARG A 116 8.35 11.81 -11.05
CA ARG A 116 8.89 12.86 -11.94
C ARG A 116 8.24 12.86 -13.32
N ASN A 117 7.88 11.68 -13.82
CA ASN A 117 7.21 11.50 -15.11
C ASN A 117 5.91 10.70 -14.89
N PRO A 118 4.85 11.32 -14.32
CA PRO A 118 3.61 10.62 -14.04
C PRO A 118 2.82 10.37 -15.33
N VAL A 119 2.20 9.20 -15.43
CA VAL A 119 1.46 8.78 -16.63
C VAL A 119 0.15 9.55 -16.78
N GLY A 120 -0.57 9.78 -15.68
CA GLY A 120 -1.78 10.58 -15.59
C GLY A 120 -1.52 12.07 -15.30
N GLY A 121 -0.30 12.54 -15.59
CA GLY A 121 0.10 13.92 -15.40
C GLY A 121 0.10 14.38 -13.94
N VAL A 122 -0.11 15.68 -13.73
CA VAL A 122 0.03 16.35 -12.43
C VAL A 122 -0.93 15.77 -11.37
N VAL A 123 -2.10 15.30 -11.76
CA VAL A 123 -3.11 14.76 -10.81
C VAL A 123 -2.61 13.46 -10.17
N GLU A 124 -2.02 12.56 -10.96
CA GLU A 124 -1.36 11.36 -10.43
C GLU A 124 -0.16 11.76 -9.55
N GLY A 125 0.71 12.63 -10.07
CA GLY A 125 1.90 13.07 -9.34
C GLY A 125 1.57 13.66 -7.97
N ALA A 126 0.53 14.50 -7.88
CA ALA A 126 0.05 15.05 -6.63
C ALA A 126 -0.45 13.97 -5.65
N ALA A 127 -1.22 12.99 -6.13
CA ALA A 127 -1.66 11.86 -5.31
C ALA A 127 -0.46 11.11 -4.73
N VAL A 128 0.51 10.75 -5.58
CA VAL A 128 1.70 10.02 -5.14
C VAL A 128 2.48 10.83 -4.12
N VAL A 129 2.74 12.12 -4.35
CA VAL A 129 3.45 12.97 -3.39
C VAL A 129 2.74 13.01 -2.04
N VAL A 130 1.43 13.29 -2.02
CA VAL A 130 0.66 13.40 -0.77
C VAL A 130 0.68 12.10 0.02
N PHE A 131 0.32 10.98 -0.61
CA PHE A 131 0.24 9.70 0.09
C PHE A 131 1.61 9.12 0.41
N ASN A 132 2.63 9.38 -0.40
CA ASN A 132 3.99 8.96 -0.10
C ASN A 132 4.57 9.73 1.11
N LEU A 133 4.30 11.04 1.22
CA LEU A 133 4.65 11.80 2.42
C LEU A 133 3.94 11.26 3.66
N LEU A 134 2.64 10.97 3.56
CA LEU A 134 1.87 10.40 4.66
C LEU A 134 2.39 9.02 5.07
N PHE A 135 2.78 8.19 4.09
CA PHE A 135 3.39 6.89 4.30
C PHE A 135 4.73 7.02 5.03
N LEU A 136 5.65 7.85 4.53
CA LEU A 136 6.97 8.07 5.13
C LEU A 136 6.85 8.67 6.53
N PHE A 137 5.96 9.63 6.73
CA PHE A 137 5.66 10.16 8.05
C PHE A 137 5.20 9.05 9.00
N SER A 138 4.24 8.22 8.57
CA SER A 138 3.75 7.09 9.38
C SER A 138 4.85 6.07 9.68
N LEU A 139 5.74 5.81 8.70
CA LEU A 139 6.87 4.91 8.85
C LEU A 139 7.87 5.42 9.90
N VAL A 140 8.22 6.71 9.84
CA VAL A 140 9.11 7.38 10.81
C VAL A 140 8.50 7.36 12.21
N GLN A 141 7.21 7.67 12.33
CA GLN A 141 6.53 7.67 13.62
C GLN A 141 6.45 6.26 14.23
N SER A 142 6.20 5.23 13.41
CA SER A 142 6.30 3.83 13.86
C SER A 142 7.71 3.47 14.29
N PHE A 143 8.73 3.86 13.51
CA PHE A 143 10.12 3.60 13.87
C PHE A 143 10.50 4.24 15.21
N ARG A 144 10.12 5.49 15.44
CA ARG A 144 10.36 6.18 16.71
C ARG A 144 9.69 5.46 17.87
N ALA A 145 8.41 5.14 17.74
CA ALA A 145 7.66 4.42 18.78
C ALA A 145 8.25 3.03 19.08
N TRP A 146 8.70 2.32 18.05
CA TRP A 146 9.40 1.04 18.20
C TRP A 146 10.71 1.19 18.96
N ARG A 147 11.49 2.24 18.68
CA ARG A 147 12.76 2.50 19.35
C ARG A 147 12.57 2.92 20.82
N THR A 148 11.47 3.61 21.13
CA THR A 148 11.13 4.02 22.51
C THR A 148 10.36 2.95 23.28
N GLY A 149 9.95 1.85 22.64
CA GLY A 149 9.20 0.77 23.28
C GLY A 149 7.70 1.06 23.49
N ASP A 150 7.15 2.11 22.86
CA ASP A 150 5.72 2.40 22.90
C ASP A 150 4.97 1.49 21.93
N ALA A 151 4.52 0.34 22.45
CA ALA A 151 3.84 -0.69 21.67
C ALA A 151 2.52 -0.22 21.05
N ILE A 152 1.81 0.69 21.71
CA ILE A 152 0.51 1.19 21.25
C ILE A 152 0.72 2.15 20.08
N ALA A 153 1.60 3.14 20.25
CA ALA A 153 1.93 4.08 19.18
C ALA A 153 2.56 3.35 17.99
N ASP A 154 3.47 2.41 18.25
CA ASP A 154 4.10 1.63 17.18
C ASP A 154 3.06 0.92 16.33
N ARG A 155 2.17 0.14 16.95
CA ARG A 155 1.14 -0.59 16.22
C ARG A 155 0.20 0.33 15.45
N ARG A 156 -0.21 1.47 16.03
CA ARG A 156 -1.08 2.45 15.36
C ARG A 156 -0.40 3.04 14.12
N TRP A 157 0.88 3.41 14.21
CA TRP A 157 1.62 3.96 13.07
C TRP A 157 1.99 2.90 12.03
N THR A 158 2.32 1.67 12.44
CA THR A 158 2.55 0.55 11.51
C THR A 158 1.30 0.24 10.69
N LEU A 159 0.12 0.25 11.33
CA LEU A 159 -1.17 0.04 10.66
C LEU A 159 -1.47 1.15 9.65
N ARG A 160 -1.20 2.41 10.00
CA ARG A 160 -1.34 3.54 9.06
C ARG A 160 -0.42 3.40 7.85
N ALA A 161 0.88 3.17 8.08
CA ALA A 161 1.84 2.96 7.00
C ALA A 161 1.43 1.80 6.09
N THR A 162 0.96 0.70 6.68
CA THR A 162 0.47 -0.47 5.95
C THR A 162 -0.77 -0.16 5.11
N ALA A 163 -1.78 0.52 5.68
CA ALA A 163 -2.98 0.87 4.93
C ALA A 163 -2.64 1.79 3.75
N ILE A 164 -1.82 2.81 3.98
CA ILE A 164 -1.44 3.76 2.94
C ILE A 164 -0.71 3.01 1.81
N VAL A 165 0.28 2.17 2.10
CA VAL A 165 1.02 1.46 1.04
C VAL A 165 0.13 0.47 0.28
N LEU A 166 -0.83 -0.19 0.94
CA LEU A 166 -1.79 -1.07 0.28
C LEU A 166 -2.80 -0.32 -0.60
N GLY A 167 -2.88 1.00 -0.48
CA GLY A 167 -3.61 1.86 -1.42
C GLY A 167 -3.25 1.60 -2.89
N ILE A 168 -1.99 1.31 -3.19
CA ILE A 168 -1.57 0.95 -4.56
C ILE A 168 -2.23 -0.32 -5.08
N ALA A 169 -2.51 -1.28 -4.19
CA ALA A 169 -3.21 -2.51 -4.55
C ALA A 169 -4.66 -2.21 -4.91
N THR A 170 -5.33 -1.32 -4.15
CA THR A 170 -6.71 -0.89 -4.42
C THR A 170 -6.82 -0.01 -5.66
N THR A 171 -5.78 0.77 -5.99
CA THR A 171 -5.73 1.53 -7.24
C THR A 171 -5.87 0.62 -8.47
N ARG A 172 -5.40 -0.64 -8.42
CA ARG A 172 -5.45 -1.57 -9.57
C ARG A 172 -6.86 -1.99 -10.00
N PRO A 173 -7.74 -2.51 -9.14
CA PRO A 173 -9.12 -2.80 -9.52
C PRO A 173 -9.88 -1.53 -9.90
N VAL A 174 -9.61 -0.39 -9.25
CA VAL A 174 -10.21 0.90 -9.63
C VAL A 174 -9.83 1.27 -11.07
N MET A 175 -8.55 1.16 -11.44
CA MET A 175 -8.12 1.31 -12.84
C MET A 175 -8.80 0.30 -13.75
N GLY A 176 -8.94 -0.96 -13.33
CA GLY A 176 -9.63 -2.00 -14.10
C GLY A 176 -11.07 -1.63 -14.44
N VAL A 177 -11.80 -1.03 -13.50
CA VAL A 177 -13.15 -0.51 -13.72
C VAL A 177 -13.14 0.66 -14.71
N PHE A 178 -12.20 1.60 -14.59
CA PHE A 178 -12.07 2.69 -15.57
C PHE A 178 -11.74 2.18 -16.97
N PHE A 179 -10.85 1.20 -17.10
CA PHE A 179 -10.57 0.54 -18.39
C PHE A 179 -11.81 -0.15 -18.97
N ALA A 180 -12.57 -0.88 -18.14
CA ALA A 180 -13.79 -1.56 -18.59
C ALA A 180 -14.88 -0.59 -19.05
N THR A 181 -14.93 0.59 -18.45
CA THR A 181 -15.92 1.64 -18.75
C THR A 181 -15.43 2.69 -19.75
N ALA A 182 -14.16 2.62 -20.19
CA ALA A 182 -13.55 3.60 -21.09
C ALA A 182 -14.32 3.81 -22.40
N ARG A 183 -14.96 2.75 -22.93
CA ARG A 183 -15.81 2.85 -24.13
C ARG A 183 -17.08 3.68 -23.93
N LEU A 184 -17.58 3.74 -22.70
CA LEU A 184 -18.80 4.48 -22.33
C LEU A 184 -18.45 5.92 -21.93
N THR A 185 -17.34 6.12 -21.23
CA THR A 185 -16.93 7.43 -20.72
C THR A 185 -16.08 8.22 -21.71
N GLY A 186 -15.47 7.57 -22.69
CA GLY A 186 -14.48 8.17 -23.59
C GLY A 186 -13.16 8.51 -22.90
N TRP A 187 -12.95 8.08 -21.65
CA TRP A 187 -11.75 8.43 -20.88
C TRP A 187 -10.54 7.58 -21.31
N THR A 188 -9.45 8.28 -21.60
CA THR A 188 -8.14 7.66 -21.89
C THR A 188 -7.37 7.35 -20.61
N PRO A 189 -6.36 6.46 -20.66
CA PRO A 189 -5.52 6.15 -19.49
C PRO A 189 -4.91 7.37 -18.80
N HIS A 190 -4.49 8.37 -19.58
CA HIS A 190 -3.97 9.62 -19.03
C HIS A 190 -4.98 10.33 -18.11
N GLN A 191 -6.29 10.20 -18.38
CA GLN A 191 -7.34 10.89 -17.63
C GLN A 191 -7.74 10.14 -16.35
N PHE A 192 -7.79 8.80 -16.39
CA PHE A 192 -8.27 8.03 -15.23
C PHE A 192 -7.18 7.57 -14.26
N PHE A 193 -5.90 7.67 -14.62
CA PHE A 193 -4.79 7.31 -13.71
C PHE A 193 -4.81 8.15 -12.42
N GLY A 194 -4.88 9.48 -12.53
CA GLY A 194 -4.93 10.38 -11.38
C GLY A 194 -6.09 10.07 -10.42
N PRO A 195 -7.36 10.07 -10.88
CA PRO A 195 -8.51 9.70 -10.06
C PRO A 195 -8.38 8.32 -9.42
N ALA A 196 -7.88 7.31 -10.14
CA ALA A 196 -7.72 5.97 -9.59
C ALA A 196 -6.73 5.92 -8.41
N PHE A 197 -5.61 6.66 -8.50
CA PHE A 197 -4.66 6.79 -7.39
C PHE A 197 -5.31 7.46 -6.18
N TRP A 198 -5.99 8.59 -6.37
CA TRP A 198 -6.69 9.27 -5.30
C TRP A 198 -7.71 8.36 -4.60
N ILE A 199 -8.54 7.65 -5.37
CA ILE A 199 -9.55 6.74 -4.83
C ILE A 199 -8.89 5.61 -4.04
N GLY A 200 -7.91 4.91 -4.63
CA GLY A 200 -7.27 3.74 -4.02
C GLY A 200 -6.61 4.06 -2.69
N PHE A 201 -5.79 5.12 -2.66
CA PHE A 201 -5.10 5.54 -1.44
C PHE A 201 -6.05 6.15 -0.39
N SER A 202 -7.04 6.94 -0.81
CA SER A 202 -8.00 7.55 0.11
C SER A 202 -8.87 6.49 0.80
N ILE A 203 -9.38 5.50 0.06
CA ILE A 203 -10.20 4.42 0.63
C ILE A 203 -9.43 3.72 1.76
N ASN A 204 -8.19 3.30 1.51
CA ASN A 204 -7.42 2.58 2.53
C ASN A 204 -7.12 3.45 3.75
N THR A 205 -6.73 4.71 3.52
CA THR A 205 -6.40 5.65 4.59
C THR A 205 -7.62 5.95 5.47
N VAL A 206 -8.76 6.25 4.86
CA VAL A 206 -10.00 6.57 5.56
C VAL A 206 -10.55 5.35 6.30
N VAL A 207 -10.57 4.18 5.68
CA VAL A 207 -11.03 2.93 6.33
C VAL A 207 -10.17 2.61 7.55
N MET A 208 -8.84 2.72 7.43
CA MET A 208 -7.92 2.47 8.53
C MET A 208 -8.08 3.50 9.66
N GLU A 209 -8.13 4.79 9.33
CA GLU A 209 -8.27 5.84 10.33
C GLU A 209 -9.61 5.74 11.08
N ASN A 210 -10.70 5.42 10.36
CA ASN A 210 -12.00 5.14 10.99
C ASN A 210 -11.95 3.92 11.91
N ALA A 211 -11.27 2.84 11.50
CA ALA A 211 -11.08 1.67 12.34
C ALA A 211 -10.32 2.03 13.63
N LEU A 212 -9.22 2.78 13.51
CA LEU A 212 -8.42 3.23 14.67
C LEU A 212 -9.22 4.15 15.62
N ARG A 213 -10.07 5.04 15.07
CA ARG A 213 -10.93 5.94 15.87
C ARG A 213 -12.01 5.17 16.63
N ARG A 214 -12.69 4.23 15.97
CA ARG A 214 -13.69 3.36 16.63
C ARG A 214 -13.07 2.56 17.76
N HIS A 215 -11.82 2.11 17.60
CA HIS A 215 -11.08 1.40 18.66
C HIS A 215 -10.67 2.29 19.83
N THR A 216 -10.39 3.58 19.60
CA THR A 216 -10.03 4.48 20.70
C THR A 216 -11.26 4.77 21.58
N ARG A 217 -12.41 5.00 20.95
CA ARG A 217 -13.69 5.26 21.65
C ARG A 217 -14.26 4.07 22.41
N SER A 218 -13.81 2.85 22.15
CA SER A 218 -14.28 1.66 22.88
C SER A 218 -13.49 1.37 24.16
N ILE A 219 -12.41 2.13 24.41
CA ILE A 219 -11.53 1.98 25.57
C ILE A 219 -11.78 3.10 26.60
N GLU A 220 -12.35 4.22 26.15
CA GLU A 220 -12.89 5.31 26.99
C GLU A 220 -14.28 4.93 27.53
#